data_AF-A0A4Y8IIZ0-F1
#
_entry.id   AF-A0A4Y8IIZ0-F1
#
_cell.length_a   1.000
_cell.length_b   1.000
_cell.length_c   1.000
_cell.angle_alpha   90.00
_cell.angle_beta   90.00
_cell.angle_gamma   90.00
#
_symmetry.space_group_name_H-M   'P 1'
#
loop_
_entity.id
_entity.type
_entity.pdbx_description
1 polymer ?
#
loop_
_entity_poly.entity_id
_entity_poly.type
_entity_poly.pdbx_seq_one_letter_code
_entity_poly.pdbx_strand_id
1 'polypeptide(L)'
;MRNLPKEKIKTITIILLSITLIITVPMLNHEKQEDEEQFESFLNEFYHHLDLTLMAADNILESPEDIEDWDYHLKKLRHHLDQTSLVLETGNRFIDWDIQIESYFFKYVSNFSADDEPTEEQLAELENIRDALQYMKDGLYSEETGQENKDLSIDQFNEIISEGAKLGE
;
A
#
# COMPACT_ATOMS: atom_id res chain seq x y z
N MET A 1 32.47 16.38 47.88
CA MET A 1 31.34 16.87 47.05
C MET A 1 30.52 17.82 47.91
N ARG A 2 30.29 19.07 47.47
CA ARG A 2 29.41 20.01 48.20
C ARG A 2 27.96 19.61 47.90
N ASN A 3 27.21 19.22 48.94
CA ASN A 3 25.78 18.97 48.78
C ASN A 3 25.07 20.30 48.45
N LEU A 4 24.47 20.36 47.27
CA LEU A 4 23.60 21.48 46.91
C LEU A 4 22.36 21.47 47.82
N PRO A 5 21.85 22.64 48.21
CA PRO A 5 20.57 22.73 48.91
C PRO A 5 19.47 22.06 48.08
N LYS A 6 18.57 21.31 48.71
CA LYS A 6 17.48 20.58 48.03
C LYS A 6 16.68 21.47 47.07
N GLU A 7 16.42 22.72 47.45
CA GLU A 7 15.73 23.70 46.60
C GLU A 7 16.50 24.01 45.30
N LYS A 8 17.84 24.14 45.37
CA LYS A 8 18.65 24.38 44.17
C LYS A 8 18.65 23.16 43.26
N ILE A 9 18.68 21.95 43.82
CA ILE A 9 18.58 20.71 43.05
C ILE A 9 17.22 20.66 42.34
N LYS A 10 16.12 20.91 43.04
CA LYS A 10 14.77 20.96 42.46
C LYS A 10 14.67 21.96 41.31
N THR A 11 15.17 23.18 41.50
CA THR A 11 15.15 24.22 40.46
C THR A 11 15.97 23.80 39.24
N ILE A 12 17.17 23.24 39.43
CA ILE A 12 18.01 22.75 38.32
C ILE A 12 17.29 21.60 37.59
N THR A 13 16.67 20.67 38.31
CA THR A 13 15.91 19.57 37.71
C THR A 13 14.74 20.08 36.88
N ILE A 14 13.98 21.07 37.36
CA ILE A 14 12.87 21.66 36.61
C ILE A 14 13.39 22.32 35.33
N ILE A 15 14.46 23.11 35.43
CA ILE A 15 15.06 23.77 34.25
C ILE A 15 15.51 22.73 33.23
N LEU A 16 16.18 21.67 33.66
CA LEU A 16 16.61 20.59 32.77
C LEU A 16 15.42 19.89 32.11
N LEU A 17 14.37 19.54 32.86
CA LEU A 17 13.16 18.94 32.32
C LEU A 17 12.46 19.83 31.29
N SER A 18 12.37 21.14 31.57
CA SER A 18 11.79 22.10 30.63
C SER A 18 12.60 22.17 29.34
N ILE A 19 13.93 22.21 29.42
CA ILE A 19 14.81 22.21 28.25
C ILE A 19 14.64 20.92 27.44
N THR A 20 14.63 19.76 28.11
CA THR A 20 14.39 18.47 27.45
C THR A 20 13.05 18.48 26.72
N LEU A 21 11.97 18.92 27.37
CA LEU A 21 10.63 18.95 26.78
C LEU A 21 10.56 19.88 25.55
N ILE A 22 11.18 21.06 25.63
CA ILE A 22 11.22 22.03 24.53
C ILE A 22 11.94 21.46 23.31
N ILE A 23 12.92 20.56 23.50
CA ILE A 23 13.67 19.92 22.41
C ILE A 23 12.92 18.68 21.89
N THR A 24 12.42 17.82 22.76
CA THR A 24 11.83 16.53 22.36
C THR A 24 10.47 16.69 21.69
N VAL A 25 9.66 17.67 22.09
CA VAL A 25 8.30 17.84 21.52
C VAL A 25 8.34 18.21 20.04
N PRO A 26 9.11 19.23 19.59
CA PRO A 26 9.23 19.52 18.16
C PRO A 26 9.86 18.38 17.36
N MET A 27 10.82 17.66 17.94
CA MET A 27 11.47 16.51 17.30
C MET A 27 10.46 15.39 17.02
N LEU A 28 9.66 15.01 18.03
CA LEU A 28 8.59 14.00 17.86
C LEU A 28 7.52 14.44 16.86
N ASN A 29 7.18 15.74 16.84
CA ASN A 29 6.20 16.25 15.90
C ASN A 29 6.72 16.28 14.46
N HIS A 30 8.03 16.50 14.28
CA HIS A 30 8.67 16.45 12.98
C HIS A 30 8.76 15.02 12.46
N GLU A 31 9.17 14.07 13.30
CA GLU A 31 9.16 12.63 12.96
C GLU A 31 7.76 12.18 12.52
N LYS A 32 6.71 12.54 13.28
CA LYS A 32 5.32 12.21 12.91
C LYS A 32 4.90 12.78 11.55
N GLN A 33 5.33 14.00 11.23
CA GLN A 33 5.03 14.61 9.95
C GLN A 33 5.78 13.92 8.81
N GLU A 34 7.05 13.56 9.01
CA GLU A 34 7.82 12.81 8.01
C GLU A 34 7.21 11.42 7.75
N ASP A 35 6.74 10.75 8.80
CA ASP A 35 6.05 9.46 8.68
C ASP A 35 4.74 9.60 7.89
N GLU A 36 3.96 10.65 8.15
CA GLU A 36 2.73 10.96 7.39
C GLU A 36 3.02 11.24 5.91
N GLU A 37 4.02 12.07 5.60
CA GLU A 37 4.41 12.40 4.22
C GLU A 37 4.96 11.18 3.45
N GLN A 38 5.69 10.31 4.13
CA GLN A 38 6.18 9.04 3.57
C GLN A 38 5.03 8.08 3.27
N PHE A 39 4.06 7.96 4.19
CA PHE A 39 2.88 7.13 3.98
C PHE A 39 1.98 7.66 2.86
N GLU A 40 1.76 8.98 2.78
CA GLU A 40 1.02 9.60 1.67
C GLU A 40 1.69 9.31 0.31
N SER A 41 3.01 9.45 0.24
CA SER A 41 3.77 9.15 -0.99
C SER A 41 3.68 7.68 -1.38
N PHE A 42 3.76 6.78 -0.40
CA PHE A 42 3.57 5.34 -0.61
C PHE A 42 2.16 5.02 -1.11
N LEU A 43 1.14 5.62 -0.49
CA LEU A 43 -0.26 5.37 -0.84
C LEU A 43 -0.56 5.79 -2.28
N ASN A 44 -0.05 6.96 -2.70
CA ASN A 44 -0.19 7.44 -4.07
C ASN A 44 0.45 6.47 -5.07
N GLU A 45 1.70 6.07 -4.82
CA GLU A 45 2.42 5.14 -5.70
C GLU A 45 1.72 3.78 -5.78
N PHE A 46 1.26 3.26 -4.64
CA PHE A 46 0.50 2.00 -4.58
C PHE A 46 -0.81 2.10 -5.36
N TYR A 47 -1.57 3.18 -5.16
CA TYR A 47 -2.82 3.43 -5.86
C TYR A 47 -2.61 3.53 -7.38
N HIS A 48 -1.54 4.19 -7.82
CA HIS A 48 -1.18 4.28 -9.24
C HIS A 48 -0.89 2.90 -9.85
N HIS A 49 -0.09 2.08 -9.17
CA HIS A 49 0.21 0.73 -9.64
C HIS A 49 -1.01 -0.20 -9.64
N LEU A 50 -1.90 -0.04 -8.66
CA LEU A 50 -3.18 -0.74 -8.60
C LEU A 50 -4.06 -0.39 -9.80
N ASP A 51 -4.17 0.89 -10.13
CA ASP A 51 -4.93 1.39 -11.29
C ASP A 51 -4.38 0.82 -12.62
N LEU A 52 -3.07 0.83 -12.81
CA LEU A 52 -2.44 0.23 -13.99
C LEU A 52 -2.69 -1.27 -14.10
N THR A 53 -2.67 -1.98 -12.96
CA THR A 53 -2.94 -3.42 -12.90
C THR A 53 -4.39 -3.72 -13.26
N LEU A 54 -5.32 -2.96 -12.69
CA LEU A 54 -6.75 -3.07 -12.98
C LEU A 54 -7.02 -2.83 -14.47
N MET A 55 -6.48 -1.75 -15.04
CA MET A 55 -6.59 -1.49 -16.49
C MET A 55 -6.03 -2.64 -17.33
N ALA A 56 -4.92 -3.27 -16.92
CA ALA A 56 -4.38 -4.41 -17.65
C ALA A 56 -5.32 -5.63 -17.60
N ALA A 57 -5.98 -5.87 -16.46
CA ALA A 57 -6.99 -6.92 -16.32
C ALA A 57 -8.26 -6.62 -17.14
N ASP A 58 -8.77 -5.38 -17.07
CA ASP A 58 -9.96 -4.95 -17.83
C ASP A 58 -9.74 -5.11 -19.34
N ASN A 59 -8.57 -4.71 -19.84
CA ASN A 59 -8.23 -4.87 -21.26
C ASN A 59 -8.26 -6.33 -21.73
N ILE A 60 -7.98 -7.28 -20.84
CA ILE A 60 -8.05 -8.71 -21.15
C ILE A 60 -9.50 -9.20 -21.14
N LEU A 61 -10.30 -8.72 -20.19
CA LEU A 61 -11.67 -9.18 -19.96
C LEU A 61 -12.73 -8.51 -20.86
N GLU A 62 -12.48 -7.31 -21.39
CA GLU A 62 -13.47 -6.55 -22.18
C GLU A 62 -13.76 -7.20 -23.55
N SER A 63 -12.76 -7.80 -24.19
CA SER A 63 -12.92 -8.44 -25.51
C SER A 63 -11.88 -9.55 -25.71
N PRO A 64 -11.96 -10.66 -24.95
CA PRO A 64 -10.98 -11.74 -24.98
C PRO A 64 -10.84 -12.37 -26.39
N GLU A 65 -11.93 -12.45 -27.16
CA GLU A 65 -11.94 -13.00 -28.52
C GLU A 65 -11.13 -12.18 -29.55
N ASP A 66 -10.87 -10.90 -29.26
CA ASP A 66 -10.15 -9.98 -30.14
C ASP A 66 -8.64 -9.90 -29.79
N ILE A 67 -8.18 -10.66 -28.79
CA ILE A 67 -6.78 -10.66 -28.36
C ILE A 67 -5.93 -11.48 -29.33
N GLU A 68 -5.15 -10.77 -30.15
CA GLU A 68 -4.22 -11.39 -31.10
C GLU A 68 -2.98 -12.04 -30.43
N ASP A 69 -2.57 -11.52 -29.26
CA ASP A 69 -1.34 -11.94 -28.56
C ASP A 69 -1.57 -12.07 -27.04
N TRP A 70 -2.15 -13.20 -26.63
CA TRP A 70 -2.42 -13.52 -25.23
C TRP A 70 -1.18 -13.45 -24.34
N ASP A 71 -0.04 -13.93 -24.85
CA ASP A 71 1.23 -13.92 -24.12
C ASP A 71 1.66 -12.48 -23.78
N TYR A 72 1.57 -11.55 -24.73
CA TYR A 72 1.87 -10.14 -24.48
C TYR A 72 0.98 -9.55 -23.37
N HIS A 73 -0.34 -9.75 -23.45
CA HIS A 73 -1.28 -9.17 -22.49
C HIS A 73 -1.13 -9.78 -21.10
N LEU A 74 -0.98 -11.10 -21.00
CA LEU A 74 -0.75 -11.80 -19.72
C LEU A 74 0.60 -11.43 -19.10
N LYS A 75 1.66 -11.29 -19.89
CA LYS A 75 2.97 -10.78 -19.42
C LYS A 75 2.85 -9.36 -18.89
N LYS A 76 2.08 -8.50 -19.57
CA LYS A 76 1.85 -7.12 -19.13
C LYS A 76 1.08 -7.08 -17.81
N LEU A 77 0.00 -7.85 -17.67
CA LEU A 77 -0.74 -7.97 -16.42
C LEU A 77 0.16 -8.47 -15.28
N ARG A 78 0.92 -9.56 -15.52
CA ARG A 78 1.86 -10.10 -14.53
C ARG A 78 2.90 -9.07 -14.10
N HIS A 79 3.44 -8.32 -15.05
CA HIS A 79 4.37 -7.24 -14.74
C HIS A 79 3.76 -6.20 -13.80
N HIS A 80 2.52 -5.76 -14.05
CA HIS A 80 1.84 -4.79 -13.20
C HIS A 80 1.50 -5.34 -11.81
N LEU A 81 1.07 -6.61 -11.71
CA LEU A 81 0.88 -7.29 -10.42
C LEU A 81 2.19 -7.38 -9.62
N ASP A 82 3.29 -7.75 -10.27
CA ASP A 82 4.62 -7.82 -9.64
C ASP A 82 5.06 -6.43 -9.13
N GLN A 83 4.84 -5.37 -9.92
CA GLN A 83 5.15 -4.00 -9.48
C GLN A 83 4.28 -3.57 -8.29
N THR A 84 2.97 -3.85 -8.33
CA THR A 84 2.06 -3.53 -7.22
C THR A 84 2.47 -4.27 -5.94
N SER A 85 2.79 -5.55 -6.04
CA SER A 85 3.33 -6.34 -4.93
C SER A 85 4.64 -5.76 -4.40
N LEU A 86 5.54 -5.32 -5.28
CA LEU A 86 6.83 -4.74 -4.90
C LEU A 86 6.66 -3.42 -4.15
N VAL A 87 5.71 -2.57 -4.57
CA VAL A 87 5.39 -1.33 -3.85
C VAL A 87 4.89 -1.65 -2.45
N LEU A 88 4.00 -2.64 -2.30
CA LEU A 88 3.51 -3.09 -1.00
C LEU A 88 4.63 -3.63 -0.09
N GLU A 89 5.52 -4.46 -0.63
CA GLU A 89 6.69 -4.97 0.09
C GLU A 89 7.67 -3.85 0.48
N THR A 90 7.82 -2.85 -0.38
CA THR A 90 8.64 -1.65 -0.11
C THR A 90 8.00 -0.81 1.00
N GLY A 91 6.68 -0.61 0.97
CA GLY A 91 5.90 0.04 2.01
C GLY A 91 6.12 -0.61 3.37
N ASN A 92 5.93 -1.93 3.45
CA ASN A 92 6.19 -2.70 4.66
C ASN A 92 7.62 -2.52 5.20
N ARG A 93 8.63 -2.54 4.33
CA ARG A 93 10.03 -2.51 4.76
C ARG A 93 10.51 -1.14 5.19
N PHE A 94 10.07 -0.09 4.50
CA PHE A 94 10.68 1.23 4.59
C PHE A 94 9.77 2.32 5.14
N ILE A 95 8.45 2.12 5.11
CA ILE A 95 7.46 3.10 5.56
C ILE A 95 6.94 2.66 6.93
N ASP A 96 6.25 1.52 6.97
CA ASP A 96 5.76 0.96 8.23
C ASP A 96 5.62 -0.56 8.14
N TRP A 97 6.28 -1.27 9.06
CA TRP A 97 6.25 -2.74 9.21
C TRP A 97 4.87 -3.33 9.50
N ASP A 98 3.90 -2.51 9.91
CA ASP A 98 2.52 -2.94 10.11
C ASP A 98 1.72 -2.99 8.80
N ILE A 99 2.24 -2.45 7.68
CA ILE A 99 1.64 -2.62 6.35
C ILE A 99 1.65 -4.11 5.98
N GLN A 100 0.47 -4.69 5.78
CA GLN A 100 0.33 -6.12 5.52
C GLN A 100 0.74 -6.50 4.10
N ILE A 101 1.56 -7.55 3.98
CA ILE A 101 1.95 -8.11 2.70
C ILE A 101 1.03 -9.30 2.39
N GLU A 102 0.00 -9.08 1.60
CA GLU A 102 -0.84 -10.16 1.07
C GLU A 102 -0.16 -10.83 -0.14
N SER A 103 0.97 -11.49 0.13
CA SER A 103 1.93 -11.90 -0.90
C SER A 103 1.41 -12.98 -1.87
N TYR A 104 0.29 -13.63 -1.56
CA TYR A 104 -0.25 -14.72 -2.36
C TYR A 104 -1.17 -14.23 -3.48
N PHE A 105 -2.00 -13.22 -3.21
CA PHE A 105 -2.92 -12.63 -4.18
C PHE A 105 -2.18 -12.13 -5.45
N PHE A 106 -1.12 -11.34 -5.27
CA PHE A 106 -0.38 -10.76 -6.40
C PHE A 106 0.51 -11.76 -7.16
N LYS A 107 0.66 -13.01 -6.69
CA LYS A 107 1.47 -14.05 -7.34
C LYS A 107 0.67 -15.02 -8.22
N TYR A 108 -0.67 -14.91 -8.20
CA TYR A 108 -1.56 -15.93 -8.78
C TYR A 108 -1.51 -16.02 -10.32
N VAL A 109 -1.23 -14.91 -11.00
CA VAL A 109 -1.20 -14.86 -12.49
C VAL A 109 0.00 -15.62 -13.09
N SER A 110 0.85 -16.22 -12.26
CA SER A 110 1.94 -17.10 -12.72
C SER A 110 1.44 -18.40 -13.39
N ASN A 111 0.19 -18.82 -13.16
CA ASN A 111 -0.38 -20.07 -13.67
C ASN A 111 -1.01 -19.98 -15.08
N PHE A 112 -1.17 -18.78 -15.63
CA PHE A 112 -1.63 -18.61 -17.00
C PHE A 112 -0.52 -19.08 -17.96
N SER A 113 -0.81 -20.13 -18.73
CA SER A 113 0.10 -20.65 -19.76
C SER A 113 0.26 -19.60 -20.86
N ALA A 114 1.49 -19.32 -21.26
CA ALA A 114 1.80 -18.36 -22.31
C ALA A 114 1.49 -18.87 -23.73
N ASP A 115 1.34 -20.18 -23.89
CA ASP A 115 1.35 -20.83 -25.21
C ASP A 115 -0.05 -21.05 -25.81
N ASP A 116 -1.13 -20.84 -25.03
CA ASP A 116 -2.51 -21.06 -25.45
C ASP A 116 -3.45 -19.96 -24.92
N GLU A 117 -4.58 -19.75 -25.59
CA GLU A 117 -5.70 -18.94 -25.10
C GLU A 117 -6.18 -19.44 -23.72
N PRO A 118 -6.44 -18.54 -22.75
CA PRO A 118 -6.93 -18.95 -21.44
C PRO A 118 -8.24 -19.74 -21.50
N THR A 119 -8.37 -20.73 -20.64
CA THR A 119 -9.62 -21.47 -20.46
C THR A 119 -10.69 -20.58 -19.82
N GLU A 120 -11.98 -20.96 -19.93
CA GLU A 120 -13.06 -20.27 -19.22
C GLU A 120 -12.83 -20.19 -17.71
N GLU A 121 -12.20 -21.22 -17.11
CA GLU A 121 -11.83 -21.24 -15.70
C GLU A 121 -10.77 -20.18 -15.38
N GLN A 122 -9.75 -20.04 -16.23
CA GLN A 122 -8.71 -19.03 -16.09
C GLN A 122 -9.27 -17.60 -16.27
N LEU A 123 -10.23 -17.40 -17.18
CA LEU A 123 -10.91 -16.11 -17.32
C LEU A 123 -11.77 -15.76 -16.09
N ALA A 124 -12.44 -16.75 -15.49
CA ALA A 124 -13.17 -16.56 -14.25
C ALA A 124 -12.24 -16.21 -13.08
N GLU A 125 -11.07 -16.86 -12.98
CA GLU A 125 -10.04 -16.48 -12.00
C GLU A 125 -9.55 -15.03 -12.22
N LEU A 126 -9.34 -14.64 -13.47
CA LEU A 126 -8.95 -13.27 -13.81
C LEU A 126 -10.03 -12.24 -13.45
N GLU A 127 -11.30 -12.59 -13.62
CA GLU A 127 -12.42 -11.74 -13.21
C GLU A 127 -12.45 -11.55 -11.68
N ASN A 128 -12.23 -12.61 -10.90
CA ASN A 128 -12.10 -12.49 -9.44
C ASN A 128 -10.94 -11.57 -9.04
N ILE A 129 -9.78 -11.70 -9.71
CA ILE A 129 -8.64 -10.80 -9.49
C ILE A 129 -9.01 -9.36 -9.85
N ARG A 130 -9.68 -9.13 -10.97
CA ARG A 130 -10.13 -7.80 -11.40
C ARG A 130 -11.08 -7.17 -10.37
N ASP A 131 -12.05 -7.92 -9.89
CA ASP A 131 -13.01 -7.46 -8.87
C ASP A 131 -12.32 -7.16 -7.54
N ALA A 132 -11.35 -7.97 -7.13
CA ALA A 132 -10.52 -7.71 -5.96
C ALA A 132 -9.70 -6.41 -6.10
N LEU A 133 -9.05 -6.19 -7.25
CA LEU A 133 -8.30 -4.97 -7.54
C LEU A 133 -9.21 -3.74 -7.56
N GLN A 134 -10.41 -3.87 -8.13
CA GLN A 134 -11.43 -2.82 -8.15
C GLN A 134 -11.89 -2.48 -6.73
N TYR A 135 -12.16 -3.48 -5.89
CA TYR A 135 -12.52 -3.27 -4.48
C TYR A 135 -11.44 -2.50 -3.73
N MET A 136 -10.18 -2.90 -3.88
CA MET A 136 -9.06 -2.20 -3.26
C MET A 136 -9.00 -0.75 -3.74
N LYS A 137 -9.13 -0.52 -5.05
CA LYS A 137 -9.07 0.83 -5.64
C LYS A 137 -10.19 1.71 -5.10
N ASP A 138 -11.42 1.22 -5.07
CA ASP A 138 -12.57 1.95 -4.56
C ASP A 138 -12.44 2.24 -3.06
N GLY A 139 -11.92 1.30 -2.27
CA GLY A 139 -11.66 1.49 -0.85
C GLY A 139 -10.60 2.57 -0.58
N LEU A 140 -9.60 2.67 -1.47
CA LEU A 140 -8.54 3.68 -1.38
C LEU A 140 -8.96 5.04 -1.98
N TYR A 141 -10.09 5.14 -2.67
CA TYR A 141 -10.50 6.35 -3.38
C TYR A 141 -11.09 7.42 -2.46
N SER A 142 -10.84 8.69 -2.80
CA SER A 142 -11.46 9.87 -2.21
C SER A 142 -12.22 10.65 -3.27
N GLU A 143 -13.54 10.75 -3.06
CA GLU A 143 -14.43 11.59 -3.88
C GLU A 143 -14.07 13.09 -3.82
N GLU A 144 -13.44 13.55 -2.72
CA GLU A 144 -13.10 14.96 -2.55
C GLU A 144 -11.93 15.37 -3.46
N THR A 145 -10.91 14.53 -3.56
CA THR A 145 -9.70 14.79 -4.36
C THR A 145 -9.80 14.20 -5.76
N GLY A 146 -10.70 13.24 -5.97
CA GLY A 146 -10.76 12.44 -7.19
C GLY A 146 -9.56 11.50 -7.33
N GLN A 147 -8.84 11.23 -6.24
CA GLN A 147 -7.59 10.47 -6.16
C GLN A 147 -7.61 9.56 -4.93
N GLU A 148 -6.48 9.01 -4.52
CA GLU A 148 -6.37 8.26 -3.26
C GLU A 148 -6.74 9.11 -2.04
N ASN A 149 -7.31 8.47 -1.03
CA ASN A 149 -7.64 9.07 0.25
C ASN A 149 -6.39 9.11 1.13
N LYS A 150 -5.64 10.20 1.03
CA LYS A 150 -4.43 10.44 1.83
C LYS A 150 -4.64 10.45 3.35
N ASP A 151 -5.88 10.61 3.82
CA ASP A 151 -6.19 10.64 5.25
C ASP A 151 -6.44 9.23 5.83
N LEU A 152 -6.24 8.17 5.02
CA LEU A 152 -6.31 6.78 5.48
C LEU A 152 -5.24 6.49 6.53
N SER A 153 -5.62 5.76 7.58
CA SER A 153 -4.64 5.14 8.46
C SER A 153 -4.08 3.85 7.85
N ILE A 154 -2.92 3.41 8.32
CA ILE A 154 -2.34 2.10 7.98
C ILE A 154 -3.33 0.96 8.28
N ASP A 155 -4.07 1.03 9.39
CA ASP A 155 -5.08 0.03 9.74
C ASP A 155 -6.20 -0.04 8.70
N GLN A 156 -6.71 1.11 8.24
CA GLN A 156 -7.75 1.16 7.21
C GLN A 156 -7.22 0.67 5.86
N PHE A 157 -6.00 1.08 5.50
CA PHE A 157 -5.32 0.57 4.32
C PHE A 157 -5.23 -0.96 4.37
N ASN A 158 -4.73 -1.52 5.48
CA ASN A 158 -4.59 -2.96 5.66
C ASN A 158 -5.93 -3.71 5.59
N GLU A 159 -7.00 -3.15 6.18
CA GLU A 159 -8.35 -3.71 6.09
C GLU A 159 -8.80 -3.80 4.63
N ILE A 160 -8.64 -2.73 3.85
CA ILE A 160 -8.99 -2.69 2.43
C ILE A 160 -8.20 -3.72 1.63
N ILE A 161 -6.88 -3.80 1.82
CA ILE A 161 -6.02 -4.75 1.11
C ILE A 161 -6.37 -6.19 1.49
N SER A 162 -6.57 -6.49 2.77
CA SER A 162 -6.86 -7.86 3.23
C SER A 162 -8.26 -8.32 2.84
N GLU A 163 -9.25 -7.42 2.81
CA GLU A 163 -10.59 -7.75 2.31
C GLU A 163 -10.60 -7.93 0.80
N GLY A 164 -9.93 -7.05 0.05
CA GLY A 164 -9.77 -7.19 -1.39
C GLY A 164 -9.08 -8.50 -1.77
N ALA A 165 -7.99 -8.86 -1.08
CA ALA A 165 -7.24 -10.08 -1.38
C ALA A 165 -8.11 -11.34 -1.23
N LYS A 166 -8.99 -11.38 -0.23
CA LYS A 166 -9.94 -12.50 -0.02
C LYS A 166 -11.01 -12.62 -1.10
N LEU A 167 -11.31 -11.55 -1.83
CA LEU A 167 -12.24 -11.60 -2.96
C LEU A 167 -11.61 -12.25 -4.19
N GLY A 168 -10.28 -12.22 -4.29
CA GLY A 168 -9.53 -12.80 -5.38
C GLY A 168 -9.09 -14.25 -5.19
N GLU A 169 -9.35 -14.84 -4.02
CA GLU A 169 -9.09 -16.25 -3.67
C GLU A 169 -10.31 -17.15 -3.97
#